data_AF-A0A2M8GA80-F1
#
_entry.id   AF-A0A2M8GA80-F1
#
_cell.length_a   1.000
_cell.length_b   1.000
_cell.length_c   1.000
_cell.angle_alpha   90.00
_cell.angle_beta   90.00
_cell.angle_gamma   90.00
#
_symmetry.space_group_name_H-M   'P 1'
#
loop_
_entity.id
_entity.type
_entity.pdbx_description
1 polymer ?
#
loop_
_entity_poly.entity_id
_entity_poly.type
_entity_poly.pdbx_seq_one_letter_code
_entity_poly.pdbx_strand_id
1 'polypeptide(L)'
;MMPSLGRKYDIEIESISKPREEYGSEEYSKLGLPVAPAIIVGEETVVERSDIPEEKLETVICNHLGLPPPEPQKTGIFGRLLRK
;
A
#
# COMPACT_ATOMS: atom_id res chain seq x y z
N MET A 1 -0.78 7.25 4.48
CA MET A 1 -0.01 7.90 3.37
C MET A 1 0.58 6.80 2.50
N MET A 2 0.66 6.99 1.18
CA MET A 2 1.18 5.97 0.26
C MET A 2 2.72 5.83 0.40
N PRO A 3 3.24 4.61 0.66
CA PRO A 3 4.67 4.36 0.73
C PRO A 3 5.42 4.73 -0.56
N SER A 4 6.68 5.15 -0.46
CA SER A 4 7.51 5.57 -1.61
C SER A 4 8.07 4.42 -2.44
N LEU A 5 7.33 3.31 -2.55
CA LEU A 5 7.81 2.04 -3.15
C LEU A 5 7.99 2.11 -4.67
N GLY A 6 7.30 3.03 -5.36
CA GLY A 6 7.50 3.26 -6.80
C GLY A 6 8.87 3.81 -7.19
N ARG A 7 9.71 4.21 -6.23
CA ARG A 7 11.14 4.52 -6.49
C ARG A 7 12.04 3.28 -6.40
N LYS A 8 11.60 2.26 -5.68
CA LYS A 8 12.38 1.05 -5.39
C LYS A 8 12.10 -0.05 -6.40
N TYR A 9 10.85 -0.17 -6.82
CA TYR A 9 10.39 -1.14 -7.80
C TYR A 9 9.96 -0.43 -9.08
N ASP A 10 10.22 -1.05 -10.22
CA ASP A 10 9.70 -0.60 -11.51
C ASP A 10 8.22 -1.02 -11.61
N ILE A 11 7.35 -0.19 -11.05
CA ILE A 11 5.90 -0.41 -10.98
C ILE A 11 5.15 0.83 -11.46
N GLU A 12 4.04 0.59 -12.15
CA GLU A 12 3.08 1.64 -12.47
C GLU A 12 2.17 1.90 -11.26
N ILE A 13 1.94 3.17 -10.94
CA ILE A 13 1.08 3.57 -9.83
C ILE A 13 -0.01 4.49 -10.36
N GLU A 14 -1.25 4.03 -10.26
CA GLU A 14 -2.44 4.85 -10.51
C GLU A 14 -3.06 5.28 -9.17
N SER A 15 -3.48 6.54 -9.07
CA SER A 15 -4.20 7.06 -7.90
C SER A 15 -5.57 7.59 -8.32
N ILE A 16 -6.63 6.93 -7.83
CA ILE A 16 -8.00 7.37 -8.04
C ILE A 16 -8.47 8.12 -6.79
N SER A 17 -8.65 9.43 -6.91
CA SER A 17 -9.18 10.29 -5.85
C SER A 17 -10.49 10.94 -6.29
N LYS A 18 -11.54 10.74 -5.49
CA LYS A 18 -12.91 11.20 -5.74
C LYS A 18 -13.43 11.98 -4.52
N PRO A 19 -14.44 12.86 -4.69
CA PRO A 19 -15.15 13.45 -3.55
C PRO A 19 -15.81 12.36 -2.69
N ARG A 20 -16.02 12.67 -1.40
CA ARG A 20 -16.62 11.73 -0.44
C ARG A 20 -18.01 11.27 -0.89
N GLU A 21 -18.78 12.17 -1.47
CA GLU A 21 -20.13 11.93 -1.98
C GLU A 21 -20.12 10.92 -3.13
N GLU A 22 -19.12 11.00 -4.02
CA GLU A 22 -18.98 10.10 -5.16
C GLU A 22 -18.58 8.69 -4.72
N TYR A 23 -17.70 8.55 -3.73
CA TYR A 23 -17.42 7.23 -3.13
C TYR A 23 -18.64 6.58 -2.45
N GLY A 24 -19.61 7.39 -2.02
CA GLY A 24 -20.87 6.92 -1.43
C GLY A 24 -21.98 6.67 -2.45
N SER A 25 -21.73 6.90 -3.74
CA SER A 25 -22.75 6.80 -4.78
C SER A 25 -22.96 5.37 -5.27
N GLU A 26 -24.15 5.09 -5.81
CA GLU A 26 -24.48 3.80 -6.39
C GLU A 26 -23.62 3.51 -7.62
N GLU A 27 -23.28 4.53 -8.39
CA GLU A 27 -22.41 4.45 -9.56
C GLU A 27 -21.02 3.94 -9.19
N TYR A 28 -20.42 4.46 -8.10
CA TYR A 28 -19.13 3.96 -7.62
C TYR A 28 -19.21 2.50 -7.18
N SER A 29 -20.28 2.12 -6.47
CA SER A 29 -20.50 0.73 -6.07
C SER A 29 -20.62 -0.24 -7.25
N LYS A 30 -21.07 0.24 -8.42
CA LYS A 30 -21.17 -0.56 -9.66
C LYS A 30 -19.83 -0.78 -10.36
N LEU A 31 -18.80 0.01 -10.04
CA LEU A 31 -17.46 -0.16 -10.59
C LEU A 31 -16.77 -1.43 -10.07
N GLY A 32 -17.30 -2.07 -9.02
CA GLY A 32 -16.68 -3.23 -8.39
C GLY A 32 -15.35 -2.91 -7.70
N LEU A 33 -15.06 -1.63 -7.47
CA LEU A 33 -13.87 -1.16 -6.78
C LEU A 33 -14.05 -1.26 -5.26
N PRO A 34 -12.95 -1.50 -4.52
CA PRO A 34 -12.98 -1.54 -3.08
C PRO A 34 -13.35 -0.19 -2.47
N VAL A 35 -13.80 -0.23 -1.22
CA VAL A 35 -14.18 0.98 -0.49
C VAL A 35 -12.93 1.74 -0.05
N ALA A 36 -12.83 3.00 -0.48
CA ALA A 36 -11.73 3.87 -0.11
C ALA A 36 -11.67 4.13 1.42
N PRO A 37 -10.46 4.34 1.99
CA PRO A 37 -9.16 4.16 1.38
C PRO A 37 -8.88 2.67 1.09
N ALA A 38 -8.30 2.37 -0.06
CA ALA A 38 -7.96 1.01 -0.47
C ALA A 38 -6.70 0.98 -1.33
N ILE A 39 -6.03 -0.17 -1.36
CA ILE A 39 -4.90 -0.44 -2.25
C ILE A 39 -5.16 -1.75 -2.96
N ILE A 40 -5.02 -1.72 -4.29
CA ILE A 40 -5.07 -2.87 -5.18
C ILE A 40 -3.67 -3.07 -5.75
N VAL A 41 -3.19 -4.31 -5.79
CA VAL A 41 -1.94 -4.69 -6.47
C VAL A 41 -2.30 -5.72 -7.53
N GLY A 42 -2.09 -5.39 -8.81
CA GLY A 42 -2.63 -6.18 -9.91
C GLY A 42 -4.16 -6.23 -9.86
N GLU A 43 -4.72 -7.41 -9.57
CA GLU A 43 -6.16 -7.64 -9.44
C GLU A 43 -6.58 -7.94 -7.97
N GLU A 44 -5.65 -7.88 -7.02
CA GLU A 44 -5.89 -8.22 -5.62
C GLU A 44 -6.07 -6.97 -4.75
N THR A 45 -7.18 -6.92 -4.00
CA THR A 45 -7.37 -5.92 -2.95
C THR A 45 -6.55 -6.28 -1.71
N VAL A 46 -5.55 -5.47 -1.39
CA VAL A 46 -4.59 -5.72 -0.29
C VAL A 46 -5.08 -5.15 1.04
N VAL A 47 -5.78 -4.01 0.99
CA VAL A 47 -6.35 -3.35 2.16
C VAL A 47 -7.56 -2.53 1.76
N GLU A 48 -8.55 -2.47 2.65
CA GLU A 48 -9.71 -1.58 2.56
C GLU A 48 -9.95 -0.89 3.90
N ARG A 49 -10.49 0.33 3.84
CA ARG A 49 -10.94 1.15 4.99
C ARG A 49 -9.90 1.34 6.11
N SER A 50 -8.62 1.07 5.84
CA SER A 50 -7.55 1.07 6.82
C SER A 50 -6.20 1.33 6.17
N ASP A 51 -5.21 1.70 7.00
CA ASP A 51 -3.82 1.83 6.57
C ASP A 51 -3.13 0.45 6.50
N ILE A 52 -2.03 0.38 5.74
CA ILE A 52 -1.18 -0.81 5.62
C ILE A 52 0.26 -0.48 6.04
N PRO A 53 0.94 -1.38 6.79
CA PRO A 53 2.38 -1.26 7.01
C PRO A 53 3.16 -1.35 5.69
N GLU A 54 4.19 -0.51 5.54
CA GLU A 54 5.01 -0.50 4.33
C GLU A 54 5.61 -1.87 4.00
N GLU A 55 6.13 -2.60 4.99
CA GLU A 55 6.66 -3.96 4.84
C GLU A 55 5.63 -4.95 4.27
N LYS A 56 4.37 -4.84 4.71
CA LYS A 56 3.29 -5.71 4.22
C LYS A 56 2.98 -5.39 2.76
N LEU A 57 2.85 -4.11 2.42
CA LEU A 57 2.61 -3.69 1.03
C LEU A 57 3.76 -4.10 0.12
N GLU A 58 4.99 -3.90 0.57
CA GLU A 58 6.19 -4.27 -0.15
C GLU A 58 6.29 -5.78 -0.40
N THR A 59 5.93 -6.60 0.59
CA THR A 59 5.88 -8.05 0.44
C THR A 59 4.90 -8.46 -0.66
N VAL A 60 3.71 -7.85 -0.72
CA VAL A 60 2.73 -8.12 -1.78
C VAL A 60 3.28 -7.73 -3.15
N ILE A 61 3.95 -6.56 -3.24
CA ILE A 61 4.60 -6.12 -4.48
C ILE A 61 5.68 -7.11 -4.92
N CYS A 62 6.59 -7.53 -4.04
CA CYS A 62 7.62 -8.52 -4.37
C CYS A 62 7.01 -9.82 -4.89
N ASN A 63 5.96 -10.31 -4.24
CA ASN A 63 5.27 -11.53 -4.67
C ASN A 63 4.69 -11.39 -6.10
N HIS A 64 4.04 -10.26 -6.40
CA HIS A 64 3.51 -9.98 -7.74
C HIS A 64 4.59 -9.85 -8.81
N LEU A 65 5.75 -9.31 -8.45
CA LEU A 65 6.90 -9.15 -9.36
C LEU A 65 7.76 -10.42 -9.47
N GLY A 66 7.48 -11.48 -8.70
CA GLY A 66 8.32 -12.68 -8.63
C GLY A 66 9.71 -12.43 -8.01
N LEU A 67 9.83 -11.39 -7.19
CA LEU A 67 11.05 -11.01 -6.48
C LEU A 67 11.13 -11.71 -5.11
N PRO A 68 12.33 -11.86 -4.54
CA PRO A 68 12.47 -12.32 -3.17
C PRO A 68 11.75 -11.37 -2.19
N PRO A 69 11.31 -11.88 -1.03
CA PRO A 69 10.68 -11.05 -0.01
C PRO A 69 11.62 -9.91 0.43
N PRO A 70 11.08 -8.75 0.82
CA PRO A 70 11.90 -7.61 1.23
C PRO A 70 12.76 -7.97 2.45
N GLU A 71 13.96 -7.39 2.52
CA GLU A 71 14.80 -7.55 3.70
C GLU A 71 14.07 -6.98 4.93
N PRO A 72 14.06 -7.70 6.07
CA PRO A 72 13.44 -7.20 7.28
C PRO A 72 14.09 -5.87 7.66
N GLN A 73 13.28 -4.81 7.73
CA GLN A 73 13.77 -3.51 8.14
C GLN A 73 14.31 -3.66 9.57
N LYS A 74 15.63 -3.56 9.75
CA LYS A 74 16.26 -3.58 11.08
C LYS A 74 15.75 -2.34 11.82
N THR A 75 14.68 -2.48 12.58
CA THR A 75 14.23 -1.47 13.54
C THR A 75 15.41 -1.15 14.44
N GLY A 76 15.96 0.05 14.29
CA GLY A 76 17.10 0.53 15.04
C GLY A 76 16.75 0.73 16.51
N ILE A 77 16.85 -0.32 17.32
CA ILE A 77 16.78 -0.23 18.79
C ILE A 77 18.14 0.25 19.36
N PHE A 78 19.21 0.26 18.57
CA PHE A 78 20.53 0.73 18.99
C PHE A 78 20.72 2.26 19.02
N GLY A 79 19.73 3.06 18.59
CA GLY A 79 19.83 4.53 18.61
C GLY A 79 19.51 5.20 19.95
N ARG A 80 18.91 4.47 20.91
CA ARG A 80 18.38 5.08 22.16
C ARG A 80 19.22 4.83 23.41
N LEU A 81 20.33 4.07 23.31
CA LEU A 81 21.18 3.68 24.45
C LEU A 81 22.60 4.27 24.42
N LEU A 82 22.82 5.34 23.64
CA LEU A 82 24.10 6.08 23.58
C LEU A 82 23.90 7.59 23.81
N ARG A 83 23.05 7.96 24.76
CA ARG A 83 23.13 9.27 25.42
C ARG A 83 23.59 9.06 26.86
N LYS A 84 24.86 9.39 27.06
CA LYS A 84 25.54 9.55 28.34
C LYS A 84 24.94 10.72 29.12
#